data_AF-A0A6P1T075-F1
#
_entry.id   AF-A0A6P1T075-F1
#
_cell.length_a   1.000
_cell.length_b   1.000
_cell.length_c   1.000
_cell.angle_alpha   90.00
_cell.angle_beta   90.00
_cell.angle_gamma   90.00
#
_symmetry.space_group_name_H-M   'P 1'
#
loop_
_entity.id
_entity.type
_entity.pdbx_description
1 polymer ?
#
loop_
_entity_poly.entity_id
_entity_poly.type
_entity_poly.pdbx_seq_one_letter_code
_entity_poly.pdbx_strand_id
1 'polypeptide(L)' 'MTELTKTNLFKVNDSKPETPMDKTTRVVRQMVDEESEQRQAKNSRLRNARLEREANTPPETKVSAGSKPRRSKAVSTQ' A
#
# COMPACT_ATOMS: atom_id res chain seq x y z
N MET A 1 55.04 -1.30 13.54
CA MET A 1 54.71 -2.48 12.71
C MET A 1 53.57 -3.19 13.40
N THR A 2 52.36 -3.17 12.84
CA THR A 2 51.21 -3.88 13.41
C THR A 2 51.23 -5.32 12.92
N GLU A 3 51.23 -6.29 13.84
CA GLU A 3 51.21 -7.72 13.50
C GLU A 3 49.85 -8.12 12.93
N LEU A 4 49.85 -8.70 11.73
CA LEU A 4 48.64 -9.20 11.06
C LEU A 4 48.39 -10.65 11.49
N THR A 5 47.34 -10.88 12.28
CA THR A 5 46.87 -12.21 12.64
C THR A 5 45.83 -12.72 11.62
N LYS A 6 45.64 -14.04 11.51
CA LYS A 6 44.66 -14.66 10.59
C LYS A 6 43.22 -14.11 10.76
N THR A 7 42.91 -13.57 11.94
CA THR A 7 41.63 -12.96 12.30
C THR A 7 41.48 -11.51 11.87
N ASN A 8 42.59 -10.79 11.60
CA ASN A 8 42.60 -9.38 11.19
C ASN A 8 43.11 -9.18 9.75
N LEU A 9 43.36 -10.27 9.02
CA LEU A 9 43.91 -10.23 7.67
C LEU A 9 42.93 -9.60 6.65
N PHE A 10 41.63 -9.73 6.91
CA PHE A 10 40.58 -9.10 6.12
C PHE A 10 39.90 -8.03 6.96
N LYS A 11 39.89 -6.79 6.45
CA LYS A 11 39.02 -5.76 7.02
C LYS A 11 37.58 -6.19 6.77
N VAL A 12 36.84 -6.44 7.84
CA VAL A 12 35.38 -6.52 7.77
C VAL A 12 34.93 -5.13 7.33
N ASN A 13 34.50 -5.01 6.07
CA ASN A 13 33.87 -3.79 5.62
C ASN A 13 32.48 -3.80 6.25
N ASP A 14 32.30 -2.98 7.29
CA ASP A 14 30.98 -2.67 7.79
C ASP A 14 30.11 -2.22 6.61
N SER A 15 28.83 -2.59 6.65
CA SER A 15 27.87 -2.28 5.60
C SER A 15 28.01 -0.81 5.18
N LYS A 16 28.05 -0.54 3.87
CA LYS A 16 28.28 0.82 3.35
C LYS A 16 27.34 1.81 4.08
N PRO A 17 27.88 2.89 4.67
CA PRO A 17 27.05 3.86 5.37
C PRO A 17 26.03 4.43 4.39
N GLU A 18 24.75 4.43 4.77
CA GLU A 18 23.66 4.95 3.94
C GLU A 18 23.96 6.38 3.50
N THR A 19 23.92 6.62 2.20
CA THR A 19 24.08 7.97 1.66
C THR A 19 22.86 8.82 2.04
N PRO A 20 22.97 10.16 2.03
CA PRO A 20 21.81 11.03 2.26
C PRO A 20 20.63 10.74 1.31
N MET A 21 20.91 10.28 0.09
CA MET A 21 19.91 9.88 -0.90
C MET A 21 19.21 8.56 -0.52
N ASP A 22 19.94 7.61 0.05
CA ASP A 22 19.35 6.34 0.53
C ASP A 22 18.39 6.61 1.68
N LYS A 23 18.75 7.54 2.57
CA LYS A 23 17.90 7.97 3.69
C LYS A 23 16.59 8.58 3.23
N THR A 24 16.63 9.50 2.26
CA THR A 24 15.40 10.11 1.72
C THR A 24 14.54 9.07 1.01
N THR A 25 15.15 8.17 0.23
CA THR A 25 14.45 7.07 -0.43
C THR A 25 13.76 6.14 0.57
N ARG A 26 14.43 5.82 1.68
CA ARG A 26 13.87 5.01 2.76
C ARG A 26 12.66 5.69 3.41
N VAL A 27 12.79 6.98 3.75
CA VAL A 27 11.69 7.75 4.35
C VAL A 27 10.49 7.83 3.42
N VAL A 28 10.69 8.09 2.13
CA VAL A 28 9.59 8.15 1.15
C VAL A 28 8.89 6.80 1.04
N ARG A 29 9.63 5.68 0.99
CA ARG A 29 9.03 4.34 0.96
C ARG A 29 8.21 4.07 2.22
N GLN A 30 8.77 4.37 3.39
CA GLN A 30 8.07 4.21 4.66
C GLN A 30 6.75 5.00 4.70
N MET A 31 6.75 6.25 4.23
CA MET A 31 5.52 7.06 4.15
C MET A 31 4.44 6.42 3.28
N VAL A 32 4.82 5.87 2.12
CA VAL A 32 3.90 5.20 1.20
C VAL A 32 3.35 3.91 1.80
N ASP A 33 4.22 3.13 2.43
CA ASP A 33 3.84 1.85 3.05
C ASP A 33 2.85 2.09 4.20
N GLU A 34 3.15 3.02 5.11
CA GLU A 34 2.26 3.41 6.22
C GLU A 34 0.90 3.90 5.72
N GLU A 35 0.85 4.72 4.67
CA GLU A 35 -0.42 5.16 4.07
C GLU A 35 -1.18 3.97 3.47
N SER A 36 -0.47 3.08 2.77
CA SER A 36 -1.07 1.92 2.12
C SER A 36 -1.70 0.97 3.15
N GLU A 37 -1.04 0.76 4.28
CA GLU A 37 -1.53 -0.06 5.40
C GLU A 37 -2.80 0.52 6.01
N GLN A 38 -2.86 1.84 6.23
CA GLN A 38 -4.06 2.52 6.73
C GLN A 38 -5.24 2.36 5.77
N ARG A 39 -5.01 2.52 4.47
CA ARG A 39 -6.04 2.32 3.44
C ARG A 39 -6.52 0.87 3.40
N GLN A 40 -5.60 -0.09 3.49
CA GLN A 40 -5.95 -1.52 3.53
C GLN A 40 -6.77 -1.85 4.77
N ALA A 41 -6.37 -1.40 5.96
CA ALA A 41 -7.10 -1.61 7.21
C ALA A 41 -8.53 -1.06 7.13
N LYS A 42 -8.70 0.16 6.59
CA LYS A 42 -10.02 0.76 6.36
C LYS A 42 -10.87 -0.08 5.39
N ASN A 43 -10.29 -0.51 4.27
CA ASN A 43 -11.00 -1.31 3.28
C ASN A 43 -11.42 -2.68 3.84
N SER A 44 -10.55 -3.34 4.59
CA SER A 44 -10.86 -4.60 5.29
C SER A 44 -12.01 -4.42 6.28
N ARG A 45 -11.99 -3.34 7.08
CA ARG A 45 -13.10 -3.00 7.99
C ARG A 45 -14.41 -2.80 7.25
N LEU A 46 -14.41 -2.04 6.15
CA LEU A 46 -15.62 -1.79 5.35
C LEU A 46 -16.14 -3.06 4.67
N ARG A 47 -15.23 -3.93 4.21
CA ARG A 47 -15.59 -5.21 3.62
C ARG A 47 -16.24 -6.12 4.63
N ASN A 48 -15.68 -6.23 5.84
CA ASN A 48 -16.27 -7.04 6.91
C ASN A 48 -17.65 -6.50 7.32
N ALA A 49 -17.78 -5.18 7.49
CA ALA A 49 -19.07 -4.56 7.78
C ALA A 49 -20.12 -4.80 6.68
N ARG A 50 -19.70 -4.87 5.40
CA ARG A 50 -20.60 -5.23 4.30
C ARG A 50 -21.02 -6.70 4.39
N LEU A 51 -20.08 -7.61 4.65
CA LEU A 51 -20.38 -9.04 4.81
C LEU A 51 -21.32 -9.32 5.99
N GLU A 52 -21.11 -8.64 7.12
CA GLU A 52 -22.01 -8.73 8.28
C GLU A 52 -23.41 -8.23 7.94
N ARG A 53 -23.54 -7.14 7.17
CA ARG A 53 -24.84 -6.67 6.70
C ARG A 53 -25.49 -7.70 5.78
N GLU A 54 -24.77 -8.20 4.77
CA GLU A 54 -25.29 -9.21 3.83
C GLU A 54 -25.73 -10.50 4.54
N ALA A 55 -25.01 -10.93 5.58
CA ALA A 55 -25.39 -12.09 6.40
C ALA A 55 -26.67 -11.85 7.22
N ASN A 56 -26.92 -10.60 7.63
CA ASN A 56 -28.08 -10.22 8.45
C ASN A 56 -29.26 -9.65 7.66
N THR A 57 -29.10 -9.39 6.35
CA THR A 57 -30.21 -9.01 5.49
C THR A 57 -30.76 -10.26 4.80
N PRO A 58 -32.05 -10.60 4.98
CA PRO A 58 -32.70 -11.59 4.12
C PRO A 58 -32.52 -11.17 2.66
N PRO A 59 -32.42 -12.12 1.70
CA PRO A 59 -32.36 -11.78 0.30
C PRO A 59 -33.66 -11.07 -0.08
N GLU A 60 -33.64 -9.74 -0.14
CA GLU A 60 -34.68 -9.01 -0.85
C GLU A 60 -34.59 -9.47 -2.30
N THR A 61 -35.67 -10.11 -2.76
CA THR A 61 -35.93 -10.41 -4.15
C THR A 61 -35.87 -9.09 -4.92
N LYS A 62 -34.68 -8.77 -5.45
CA LYS A 62 -34.47 -7.61 -6.31
C LYS A 62 -35.23 -7.83 -7.61
N VAL A 63 -36.51 -7.45 -7.62
CA VAL A 63 -37.16 -7.02 -8.85
C VAL A 63 -36.31 -5.88 -9.39
N SER A 64 -35.60 -6.16 -10.48
CA SER A 64 -34.66 -5.26 -11.14
C SER A 64 -35.41 -4.05 -11.70
N ALA A 65 -35.59 -3.02 -10.88
CA ALA A 65 -36.09 -1.73 -11.32
C ALA A 65 -34.91 -0.81 -11.66
N GLY A 66 -34.56 -0.79 -12.95
CA GLY A 66 -33.95 0.35 -13.65
C GLY A 66 -32.47 0.65 -13.39
N SER A 67 -31.60 0.15 -14.27
CA SER A 67 -30.30 0.80 -14.47
C SER A 67 -30.52 2.20 -15.05
N LYS A 68 -30.12 3.24 -14.33
CA LYS A 68 -30.14 4.62 -14.85
C LYS A 68 -29.07 4.76 -15.95
N PRO A 69 -29.38 5.30 -17.14
CA PRO A 69 -28.40 5.41 -18.21
C PRO A 69 -27.27 6.38 -17.83
N ARG A 70 -26.04 5.97 -18.12
CA ARG A 70 -24.85 6.83 -18.00
C ARG A 70 -24.97 7.96 -19.02
N ARG A 71 -25.19 9.19 -18.55
CA ARG A 71 -25.11 10.40 -19.36
C ARG A 71 -23.68 10.55 -19.91
N SER A 72 -23.45 10.21 -21.17
CA SER A 72 -22.21 10.56 -21.86
C SER A 72 -22.18 12.09 -21.99
N LYS A 73 -21.18 12.72 -21.38
CA LYS A 73 -20.93 14.15 -21.63
C LYS A 73 -20.28 14.25 -23.00
N ALA A 74 -20.93 15.00 -23.88
CA ALA A 74 -20.58 15.20 -25.28
C ALA A 74 -19.14 15.68 -25.48
N VAL A 75 -18.54 15.20 -26.57
CA VAL A 75 -17.41 15.85 -27.26
C VAL A 75 -17.78 17.30 -27.53
N SER A 76 -16.96 18.23 -27.04
CA SER A 76 -17.03 19.64 -27.39
C SER A 76 -15.64 20.09 -27.81
N THR A 77 -15.43 20.17 -29.12
CA THR A 77 -14.34 20.89 -29.77
C THR A 77 -14.96 21.57 -30.99
N GLN A 78 -15.06 22.90 -30.92
CA GLN A 78 -14.99 23.78 -32.08
C GLN A 78 -13.60 24.37 -32.12
#